data_AF-A0A094KJE4-F1
#
_entry.id   AF-A0A094KJE4-F1
#
_cell.length_a   1.000
_cell.length_b   1.000
_cell.length_c   1.000
_cell.angle_alpha   90.00
_cell.angle_beta   90.00
_cell.angle_gamma   90.00
#
_symmetry.space_group_name_H-M   'P 1'
#
loop_
_entity.id
_entity.type
_entity.pdbx_description
1 polymer ?
#
loop_
_entity_poly.entity_id
_entity_poly.type
_entity_poly.pdbx_seq_one_letter_code
_entity_poly.pdbx_strand_id
1 'polypeptide(L)'
;MKAALTQCAWAASRTKNTYLSAKYHSLVGRRGKKRALIAVGHKILVMAYHMIRNGVPYKELGKDYLLHRRADKIVKNHLKRLRDLGYAVELKKVA
;
A
#
# COMPACT_ATOMS: atom_id res chain seq x y z
N MET A 1 18.26 2.62 -15.86
CA MET A 1 17.06 3.02 -15.08
C MET A 1 16.87 2.30 -13.74
N LYS A 2 17.19 0.99 -13.60
CA LYS A 2 16.99 0.24 -12.34
C LYS A 2 17.73 0.87 -11.14
N ALA A 3 18.98 1.31 -11.32
CA ALA A 3 19.79 1.92 -10.26
C ALA A 3 19.16 3.23 -9.71
N ALA A 4 18.71 4.12 -10.58
CA ALA A 4 18.05 5.36 -10.19
C ALA A 4 16.76 5.08 -9.38
N LEU A 5 15.91 4.15 -9.85
CA LEU A 5 14.70 3.75 -9.13
C LEU A 5 15.01 3.14 -7.76
N THR A 6 16.11 2.40 -7.62
CA THR A 6 16.53 1.86 -6.32
C THR A 6 17.01 2.96 -5.37
N GLN A 7 17.69 4.00 -5.87
CA GLN A 7 18.08 5.16 -5.06
C GLN A 7 16.86 5.98 -4.63
N CYS A 8 15.90 6.24 -5.53
CA CYS A 8 14.64 6.88 -5.18
C CYS A 8 13.85 6.07 -4.15
N ALA A 9 13.79 4.75 -4.32
CA ALA A 9 13.14 3.86 -3.36
C ALA A 9 13.84 3.86 -2.00
N TRP A 10 15.17 3.94 -1.98
CA TRP A 10 15.95 4.06 -0.75
C TRP A 10 15.65 5.38 -0.02
N ALA A 11 15.66 6.51 -0.74
CA ALA A 11 15.29 7.80 -0.17
C ALA A 11 13.85 7.78 0.39
N ALA A 12 12.89 7.30 -0.41
CA ALA A 12 11.48 7.19 -0.02
C ALA A 12 11.28 6.26 1.20
N SER A 13 12.11 5.23 1.36
CA SER A 13 12.04 4.35 2.53
C SER A 13 12.35 5.05 3.84
N ARG A 14 13.22 6.08 3.81
CA ARG A 14 13.66 6.85 4.98
C ARG A 14 12.74 8.04 5.28
N THR A 15 11.91 8.46 4.34
CA THR A 15 10.94 9.55 4.53
C THR A 15 9.78 9.08 5.40
N LYS A 16 9.73 9.57 6.65
CA LYS A 16 8.69 9.21 7.62
C LYS A 16 7.31 9.67 7.17
N ASN A 17 6.28 9.00 7.69
CA ASN A 17 4.86 9.32 7.48
C ASN A 17 4.34 9.22 6.03
N THR A 18 5.09 8.60 5.13
CA THR A 18 4.67 8.36 3.74
C THR A 18 4.13 6.94 3.54
N TYR A 19 3.26 6.78 2.55
CA TYR A 19 2.79 5.49 2.05
C TYR A 19 3.94 4.61 1.59
N LEU A 20 4.92 5.18 0.89
CA LEU A 20 6.06 4.44 0.34
C LEU A 20 6.95 3.86 1.46
N SER A 21 7.20 4.61 2.53
CA SER A 21 7.91 4.10 3.70
C SER A 21 7.12 2.99 4.41
N ALA A 22 5.82 3.20 4.67
CA ALA A 22 4.96 2.16 5.25
C ALA A 22 4.93 0.88 4.38
N LYS A 23 4.91 1.05 3.05
CA LYS A 23 4.95 -0.06 2.09
C LYS A 23 6.29 -0.78 2.12
N TYR A 24 7.40 -0.05 2.19
CA TYR A 24 8.73 -0.62 2.33
C TYR A 24 8.82 -1.50 3.59
N HIS A 25 8.48 -0.97 4.76
CA HIS A 25 8.53 -1.73 6.03
C HIS A 25 7.63 -2.96 6.00
N SER A 26 6.43 -2.87 5.41
CA SER A 26 5.55 -4.03 5.19
C SER A 26 6.17 -5.12 4.31
N LEU A 27 7.05 -4.76 3.38
CA LEU A 27 7.68 -5.71 2.45
C LEU A 27 8.99 -6.26 2.99
N VAL A 28 9.75 -5.47 3.77
CA VAL A 28 11.02 -5.91 4.37
C VAL A 28 10.80 -7.15 5.23
N GLY A 29 9.79 -7.16 6.10
CA GLY A 29 9.49 -8.31 6.95
C GLY A 29 9.07 -9.58 6.19
N ARG A 30 8.59 -9.47 4.94
CA ARG A 30 8.11 -10.61 4.14
C ARG A 30 9.08 -11.08 3.06
N ARG A 31 9.91 -10.18 2.52
CA ARG A 31 10.72 -10.42 1.31
C ARG A 31 12.19 -10.05 1.45
N GLY A 32 12.58 -9.39 2.55
CA GLY A 32 13.92 -8.86 2.75
C GLY A 32 14.17 -7.50 2.07
N LYS A 33 15.22 -6.81 2.53
CA LYS A 33 15.54 -5.40 2.19
C LYS A 33 15.71 -5.16 0.68
N LYS A 34 16.54 -5.96 0.01
CA LYS A 34 16.84 -5.80 -1.43
C LYS A 34 15.59 -5.91 -2.31
N ARG A 35 14.78 -6.96 -2.07
CA ARG A 35 13.53 -7.19 -2.81
C ARG A 35 12.45 -6.14 -2.50
N ALA A 36 12.43 -5.62 -1.27
CA ALA A 36 11.53 -4.53 -0.89
C ALA A 36 11.83 -3.23 -1.65
N LEU A 37 13.11 -2.86 -1.81
CA LEU A 37 13.50 -1.66 -2.59
C LEU A 37 13.08 -1.75 -4.05
N ILE A 38 13.31 -2.91 -4.69
CA ILE A 38 12.89 -3.12 -6.09
C ILE A 38 11.37 -2.96 -6.23
N ALA A 39 10.61 -3.54 -5.30
CA ALA A 39 9.16 -3.44 -5.30
C ALA A 39 8.65 -2.01 -5.07
N VAL A 40 9.32 -1.22 -4.22
CA VAL A 40 9.00 0.20 -4.01
C VAL A 40 9.38 1.02 -5.24
N GLY A 41 10.53 0.78 -5.86
CA GLY A 41 10.96 1.45 -7.10
C GLY A 41 9.99 1.19 -8.25
N HIS A 42 9.51 -0.04 -8.41
CA HIS A 42 8.45 -0.35 -9.37
C HIS A 42 7.16 0.42 -9.08
N LYS A 43 6.77 0.57 -7.81
CA LYS A 43 5.61 1.40 -7.45
C LYS A 43 5.80 2.87 -7.80
N ILE A 44 6.97 3.44 -7.52
CA ILE A 44 7.29 4.82 -7.88
C ILE A 44 7.14 5.02 -9.39
N LEU A 45 7.65 4.08 -10.20
CA LEU A 45 7.52 4.12 -11.65
C LEU A 45 6.05 4.12 -12.11
N VAL A 46 5.22 3.23 -11.55
CA VAL A 46 3.80 3.16 -11.89
C VAL A 46 3.07 4.44 -11.48
N MET A 47 3.39 5.01 -10.31
CA MET A 47 2.79 6.27 -9.85
C MET A 47 3.18 7.42 -10.77
N ALA A 48 4.47 7.53 -11.14
CA ALA A 48 4.95 8.54 -12.08
C ALA A 48 4.27 8.41 -13.45
N TYR A 49 4.11 7.18 -13.96
CA TYR A 49 3.38 6.94 -15.21
C TYR A 49 1.94 7.47 -15.16
N HIS A 50 1.21 7.19 -14.08
CA HIS A 50 -0.17 7.69 -13.94
C HIS A 50 -0.24 9.21 -13.76
N MET A 51 0.71 9.81 -13.04
CA MET A 51 0.79 11.27 -12.90
C MET A 51 0.99 11.95 -14.24
N ILE A 52 1.94 11.45 -15.04
CA ILE A 52 2.26 11.99 -16.36
C ILE A 52 1.09 11.76 -17.32
N ARG A 53 0.56 10.53 -17.37
CA ARG A 53 -0.53 10.17 -18.29
C ARG A 53 -1.81 10.96 -18.03
N ASN A 54 -2.16 11.18 -16.76
CA ASN A 54 -3.42 11.82 -16.39
C ASN A 54 -3.25 13.32 -16.08
N GLY A 55 -2.02 13.85 -16.08
CA GLY A 55 -1.73 15.24 -15.69
C GLY A 55 -2.06 15.55 -14.22
N VAL A 56 -2.09 14.54 -13.34
CA VAL A 56 -2.51 14.70 -11.93
C VAL A 56 -1.28 14.76 -11.03
N PRO A 57 -1.23 15.68 -10.04
CA PRO A 57 -0.13 15.74 -9.09
C PRO A 57 -0.07 14.51 -8.18
N TYR A 58 1.11 14.25 -7.62
CA TYR A 58 1.28 13.18 -6.63
C TYR A 58 0.47 13.49 -5.36
N LYS A 59 -0.43 12.58 -4.98
CA LYS A 59 -1.16 12.65 -3.71
C LYS A 59 -0.61 11.61 -2.75
N GLU A 60 0.03 12.07 -1.68
CA GLU A 60 0.50 11.20 -0.60
C GLU A 60 -0.69 10.65 0.18
N LEU A 61 -0.74 9.33 0.35
CA LEU A 61 -1.83 8.63 1.04
C LEU A 61 -1.57 8.52 2.55
N GLY A 62 -0.33 8.74 2.98
CA GLY A 62 0.08 8.68 4.37
C GLY A 62 0.37 7.26 4.85
N LYS A 63 0.94 7.18 6.06
CA LYS A 63 1.38 5.93 6.69
C LYS A 63 0.22 4.97 6.98
N ASP A 64 -0.91 5.51 7.43
CA ASP A 64 -2.03 4.72 7.95
C ASP A 64 -2.93 4.16 6.85
N TYR A 65 -2.78 4.61 5.61
CA TYR A 65 -3.56 4.11 4.48
C TYR A 65 -3.50 2.59 4.34
N LEU A 66 -2.33 1.98 4.57
CA LEU A 66 -2.18 0.53 4.52
C LEU A 66 -2.90 -0.19 5.67
N LEU A 67 -3.03 0.43 6.84
CA LEU A 67 -3.74 -0.14 7.98
C LEU A 67 -5.25 -0.13 7.74
N HIS A 68 -5.80 1.03 7.36
CA HIS A 68 -7.22 1.18 7.00
C HIS A 68 -7.61 0.19 5.90
N ARG A 69 -6.82 0.13 4.81
CA ARG A 69 -7.08 -0.81 3.71
C ARG A 69 -7.01 -2.29 4.12
N ARG A 70 -6.19 -2.65 5.10
CA ARG A 70 -6.14 -4.01 5.64
C ARG A 70 -7.39 -4.30 6.46
N ALA A 71 -7.82 -3.38 7.33
CA ALA A 71 -9.04 -3.50 8.11
C ALA A 71 -10.26 -3.69 7.19
N ASP A 72 -10.40 -2.84 6.17
CA ASP A 72 -11.49 -2.97 5.18
C ASP A 72 -11.48 -4.32 4.47
N LYS A 73 -10.30 -4.83 4.12
CA LYS A 73 -10.17 -6.14 3.48
C LYS A 73 -10.57 -7.27 4.42
N ILE A 74 -10.19 -7.19 5.69
CA ILE A 74 -10.57 -8.15 6.73
C ILE A 74 -12.08 -8.16 6.89
N VAL A 75 -12.70 -6.99 7.07
CA VAL A 75 -14.17 -6.84 7.17
C VAL A 75 -14.86 -7.45 5.94
N LYS A 76 -14.44 -7.08 4.73
CA LYS A 76 -15.03 -7.64 3.49
C LYS A 76 -14.90 -9.15 3.39
N ASN A 77 -13.75 -9.71 3.77
CA ASN A 77 -13.53 -11.16 3.76
C ASN A 77 -14.45 -11.87 4.76
N HIS A 78 -14.62 -11.32 5.97
CA HIS A 78 -15.53 -11.89 6.96
C HIS A 78 -16.99 -11.80 6.53
N LEU A 79 -17.42 -10.68 5.96
CA LEU A 79 -18.77 -10.56 5.38
C LEU A 79 -19.02 -11.60 4.31
N LYS A 80 -18.05 -11.81 3.41
CA LYS A 80 -18.16 -12.83 2.37
C LYS A 80 -18.35 -14.21 3.00
N ARG A 81 -17.52 -14.55 3.98
CA ARG A 81 -17.58 -15.86 4.66
C ARG A 81 -18.90 -16.08 5.41
N LEU A 82 -19.45 -15.04 6.05
CA LEU A 82 -20.75 -15.13 6.73
C LEU A 82 -21.91 -15.31 5.75
N ARG A 83 -21.87 -14.61 4.60
CA ARG A 83 -22.85 -14.79 3.53
C ARG A 83 -22.78 -16.19 2.92
N ASP A 84 -21.57 -16.70 2.69
CA ASP A 84 -21.36 -18.06 2.16
C ASP A 84 -21.92 -19.14 3.11
N LEU A 85 -22.02 -18.84 4.42
CA LEU A 85 -22.63 -19.71 5.42
C LEU A 85 -24.15 -19.51 5.59
N GLY A 86 -24.77 -18.65 4.77
CA GLY A 86 -26.22 -18.42 4.79
C GLY A 86 -26.71 -17.39 5.81
N TYR A 87 -25.81 -16.67 6.49
CA TYR A 87 -26.19 -15.62 7.43
C TYR A 87 -26.44 -14.28 6.72
N ALA A 88 -27.58 -13.66 7.02
CA ALA A 88 -27.80 -12.24 6.73
C ALA A 88 -27.03 -11.39 7.75
N VAL A 89 -26.12 -10.53 7.28
CA VAL A 89 -25.24 -9.74 8.16
C VAL A 89 -25.53 -8.26 7.99
N GLU A 90 -25.90 -7.61 9.09
CA GLU A 90 -25.93 -6.15 9.22
C GLU A 90 -24.68 -5.67 9.98
N LEU A 91 -23.95 -4.71 9.40
CA LEU A 91 -22.80 -4.09 10.05
C LEU A 91 -23.24 -2.89 10.86
N LYS A 92 -23.12 -2.97 12.19
CA LYS A 92 -23.21 -1.81 13.07
C LYS A 92 -21.82 -1.47 13.59
N LYS A 93 -21.26 -0.34 13.16
CA LYS A 93 -19.98 0.16 13.67
C LYS A 93 -20.22 0.69 15.09
N VAL A 94 -19.67 0.01 16.09
CA VAL A 94 -19.61 0.56 17.45
C VAL A 94 -18.50 1.61 17.45
N ALA A 95 -18.86 2.83 17.86
CA ALA A 95 -17.98 3.99 17.89
C ALA A 95 -16.78 3.76 18.81
#